data_AF-A0A5J9UHW9-F1
#
_entry.id   AF-A0A5J9UHW9-F1
#
_cell.length_a   1.000
_cell.length_b   1.000
_cell.length_c   1.000
_cell.angle_alpha   90.00
_cell.angle_beta   90.00
_cell.angle_gamma   90.00
#
_symmetry.space_group_name_H-M   'P 1'
#
loop_
_entity.id
_entity.type
_entity.pdbx_description
1 polymer ?
#
loop_
_entity_poly.entity_id
_entity_poly.type
_entity_poly.pdbx_seq_one_letter_code
_entity_poly.pdbx_strand_id
1 'polypeptide(L)'
;MATPHVSGVAALVKSWHPDWSPAAVKSDILTTADTVGNDGGPIMDQHWKTASAYATGAGHVNATRAVDPGLVYDIWPTEYYVFCLDRGSNNASPATRA
;
A
#
# COMPACT_ATOMS: atom_id res chain seq x y z
N MET A 1 2.50 -11.64 12.88
CA MET A 1 3.11 -10.49 13.57
C MET A 1 3.45 -9.30 12.65
N ALA A 2 3.32 -9.36 11.31
CA ALA A 2 3.64 -8.21 10.43
C ALA A 2 2.55 -7.11 10.41
N THR A 3 1.27 -7.48 10.37
CA THR A 3 0.13 -6.54 10.33
C THR A 3 0.18 -5.43 11.39
N PRO A 4 0.40 -5.71 12.69
CA PRO A 4 0.46 -4.66 13.70
C PRO A 4 1.63 -3.68 13.51
N HIS A 5 2.74 -4.13 12.90
CA HIS A 5 3.87 -3.25 12.58
C HIS A 5 3.50 -2.29 11.45
N VAL A 6 2.90 -2.81 10.37
CA VAL A 6 2.47 -1.98 9.24
C VAL A 6 1.38 -1.00 9.66
N SER A 7 0.43 -1.41 10.51
CA SER A 7 -0.57 -0.47 11.05
C SER A 7 0.05 0.62 11.91
N GLY A 8 1.12 0.33 12.66
CA GLY A 8 1.86 1.33 13.43
C GLY A 8 2.53 2.36 12.51
N VAL A 9 3.18 1.89 11.43
CA VAL A 9 3.77 2.78 10.42
C VAL A 9 2.70 3.61 9.73
N ALA A 10 1.57 3.02 9.34
CA ALA A 10 0.46 3.76 8.75
C ALA A 10 -0.11 4.84 9.70
N ALA A 11 -0.18 4.55 11.00
CA ALA A 11 -0.60 5.54 12.00
C ALA A 11 0.41 6.68 12.13
N LEU A 12 1.72 6.39 12.05
CA LEU A 12 2.77 7.41 12.04
C LEU A 12 2.70 8.29 10.79
N VAL A 13 2.59 7.70 9.59
CA VAL A 13 2.44 8.47 8.35
C VAL A 13 1.19 9.36 8.41
N LYS A 14 0.07 8.82 8.90
CA LYS A 14 -1.18 9.56 9.04
C LYS A 14 -1.12 10.68 10.09
N SER A 15 -0.27 10.57 11.12
CA SER A 15 -0.09 11.65 12.08
C SER A 15 0.75 12.81 11.52
N TRP A 16 1.69 12.52 10.60
CA TRP A 16 2.47 13.51 9.87
C TRP A 16 1.70 14.15 8.72
N HIS A 17 0.83 13.38 8.06
CA HIS A 17 -0.02 13.85 6.96
C HIS A 17 -1.52 13.62 7.26
N PRO A 18 -2.14 14.46 8.13
CA PRO A 18 -3.53 14.28 8.55
C PRO A 18 -4.53 14.34 7.40
N ASP A 19 -4.21 15.06 6.32
CA ASP A 19 -5.10 15.27 5.17
C ASP A 19 -5.04 14.14 4.14
N TRP A 20 -4.07 13.24 4.23
CA TRP A 20 -3.91 12.18 3.23
C TRP A 20 -5.01 11.13 3.27
N SER A 21 -5.47 10.69 2.11
CA SER A 21 -6.42 9.59 2.03
C SER A 21 -5.79 8.27 2.53
N PRO A 22 -6.60 7.26 2.90
CA PRO A 22 -6.08 5.93 3.19
C PRO A 22 -5.30 5.29 2.03
N ALA A 23 -5.69 5.63 0.78
CA ALA A 23 -4.98 5.16 -0.40
C ALA A 23 -3.62 5.85 -0.57
N ALA A 24 -3.55 7.14 -0.25
CA ALA A 24 -2.30 7.90 -0.23
C ALA A 24 -1.29 7.30 0.77
N VAL A 25 -1.73 7.04 2.01
CA VAL A 25 -0.88 6.39 3.03
C VAL A 25 -0.41 5.00 2.57
N LYS A 26 -1.30 4.23 1.93
CA LYS A 26 -0.92 2.92 1.38
C LYS A 26 0.12 3.05 0.27
N SER A 27 -0.10 3.95 -0.67
CA SER A 27 0.80 4.16 -1.80
C SER A 27 2.19 4.56 -1.32
N ASP A 28 2.26 5.49 -0.38
CA ASP A 28 3.49 5.92 0.24
C ASP A 28 4.29 4.74 0.82
N ILE A 29 3.68 3.94 1.71
CA ILE A 29 4.32 2.76 2.32
C ILE A 29 4.83 1.77 1.27
N LEU A 30 4.09 1.59 0.17
CA LEU A 30 4.47 0.66 -0.90
C LEU A 30 5.61 1.21 -1.77
N THR A 31 5.55 2.48 -2.16
CA THR A 31 6.54 3.09 -3.07
C THR A 31 7.88 3.39 -2.39
N THR A 32 7.87 3.53 -1.06
CA THR A 32 9.07 3.76 -0.24
C THR A 32 9.66 2.48 0.35
N ALA A 33 9.03 1.33 0.13
CA ALA A 33 9.53 0.04 0.58
C ALA A 33 10.86 -0.32 -0.09
N ASP A 34 11.76 -0.93 0.68
CA ASP A 34 13.05 -1.39 0.17
C ASP A 34 12.91 -2.77 -0.47
N THR A 35 13.35 -2.89 -1.72
CA THR A 35 13.32 -4.14 -2.49
C THR A 35 14.53 -5.03 -2.24
N VAL A 36 15.53 -4.51 -1.52
CA VAL A 36 16.79 -5.17 -1.21
C VAL A 36 16.84 -5.55 0.27
N GLY A 37 17.50 -6.67 0.56
CA GLY A 37 17.84 -7.09 1.90
C GLY A 37 18.94 -6.23 2.52
N ASN A 38 19.18 -6.44 3.81
CA ASN A 38 20.24 -5.74 4.55
C ASN A 38 21.66 -6.06 4.05
N ASP A 39 21.82 -7.14 3.31
CA ASP A 39 23.04 -7.56 2.63
C ASP A 39 23.25 -6.84 1.28
N GLY A 40 22.32 -5.97 0.88
CA GLY A 40 22.31 -5.33 -0.44
C GLY A 40 21.88 -6.26 -1.57
N GLY A 41 21.57 -7.52 -1.26
CA GLY A 41 21.07 -8.52 -2.19
C GLY A 41 19.54 -8.48 -2.32
N PRO A 42 18.95 -9.28 -3.21
CA PRO A 42 17.50 -9.42 -3.29
C PRO A 42 16.94 -10.10 -2.03
N ILE A 43 15.75 -9.68 -1.58
CA ILE A 43 15.07 -10.33 -0.45
C ILE A 43 14.84 -11.81 -0.78
N MET A 44 15.17 -12.69 0.17
CA MET A 44 15.01 -14.14 0.02
C MET A 44 13.73 -14.65 0.70
N ASP A 45 13.14 -15.70 0.13
CA ASP A 45 12.05 -16.45 0.74
C ASP A 45 12.57 -17.45 1.78
N GLN A 46 11.66 -18.14 2.46
CA GLN A 46 12.00 -19.16 3.46
C GLN A 46 12.76 -20.38 2.91
N HIS A 47 12.85 -20.52 1.58
CA HIS A 47 13.60 -21.58 0.90
C HIS A 47 14.92 -21.07 0.31
N TRP A 48 15.38 -19.88 0.71
CA TRP A 48 16.61 -19.25 0.23
C TRP A 48 16.61 -18.97 -1.28
N LYS A 49 15.43 -18.72 -1.86
CA LYS A 49 15.27 -18.28 -3.24
C LYS A 49 14.91 -16.80 -3.25
N THR A 50 15.20 -16.10 -4.34
CA THR A 50 14.74 -14.72 -4.52
C THR A 50 13.22 -14.64 -4.38
N ALA A 51 12.75 -13.82 -3.44
CA ALA A 51 11.34 -13.65 -3.17
C ALA A 51 10.65 -12.96 -4.35
N SER A 52 9.53 -13.52 -4.79
CA SER A 52 8.71 -12.90 -5.83
C SER A 52 7.84 -11.78 -5.26
N ALA A 53 7.31 -10.92 -6.12
CA ALA A 53 6.35 -9.89 -5.73
C ALA A 53 5.08 -10.45 -5.07
N TYR A 54 4.76 -11.72 -5.28
CA TYR A 54 3.64 -12.38 -4.57
C TYR A 54 3.96 -12.71 -3.12
N ALA A 55 5.25 -12.81 -2.76
CA ALA A 55 5.70 -13.08 -1.41
C ALA A 55 5.95 -11.79 -0.60
N THR A 56 6.55 -10.78 -1.23
CA THR A 56 6.99 -9.53 -0.56
C THR A 56 6.16 -8.31 -0.92
N GLY A 57 5.31 -8.37 -1.95
CA GLY A 57 4.61 -7.21 -2.48
C GLY A 57 5.62 -6.20 -3.03
N ALA A 58 5.62 -4.99 -2.47
CA ALA A 58 6.55 -3.92 -2.85
C ALA A 58 7.92 -4.04 -2.17
N GLY A 59 8.07 -4.86 -1.12
CA GLY A 59 9.33 -5.03 -0.39
C GLY A 59 9.18 -4.85 1.12
N HIS A 60 10.30 -4.58 1.78
CA HIS A 60 10.37 -4.34 3.22
C HIS A 60 9.98 -2.89 3.55
N VAL A 61 9.14 -2.69 4.57
CA VAL A 61 8.64 -1.35 4.93
C VAL A 61 9.77 -0.47 5.46
N ASN A 62 9.93 0.73 4.88
CA ASN A 62 10.86 1.74 5.35
C ASN A 62 10.08 2.94 5.94
N ALA A 63 9.89 2.94 7.25
CA ALA A 63 9.10 3.96 7.94
C ALA A 63 9.70 5.38 7.83
N THR A 64 11.04 5.49 7.73
CA THR A 64 11.70 6.80 7.60
C THR A 64 11.49 7.43 6.24
N ARG A 65 11.50 6.62 5.17
CA ARG A 65 11.24 7.10 3.80
C ARG A 65 9.76 7.36 3.57
N ALA A 66 8.88 6.63 4.24
CA ALA A 66 7.43 6.81 4.17
C ALA A 66 6.93 8.16 4.71
N VAL A 67 7.73 8.91 5.47
CA VAL A 67 7.30 10.24 5.93
C VAL A 67 7.34 11.28 4.80
N ASP A 68 8.19 11.10 3.79
CA ASP A 68 8.32 12.01 2.64
C ASP A 68 8.47 11.27 1.30
N PRO A 69 7.38 10.61 0.83
CA PRO A 69 7.28 10.06 -0.50
C PRO A 69 7.14 11.21 -1.50
N GLY A 70 8.19 11.50 -2.26
CA GLY A 70 8.11 12.57 -3.27
C GLY A 70 6.90 12.45 -4.23
N LEU A 71 6.35 11.25 -4.44
CA LEU A 71 5.11 11.02 -5.20
C LEU A 71 4.19 10.02 -4.50
N VAL A 72 2.89 10.28 -4.53
CA VAL A 72 1.84 9.40 -4.00
C VAL A 72 0.78 9.11 -5.07
N TYR A 73 0.42 7.84 -5.22
CA TYR A 73 -0.70 7.38 -6.05
C TYR A 73 -1.98 7.35 -5.22
N ASP A 74 -2.76 8.42 -5.29
CA ASP A 74 -4.06 8.51 -4.62
C ASP A 74 -5.20 7.95 -5.49
N ILE A 75 -6.25 7.44 -4.84
CA ILE A 75 -7.47 6.95 -5.49
C ILE A 75 -8.68 7.22 -4.59
N TRP A 76 -9.75 7.70 -5.19
CA TRP A 76 -11.00 8.02 -4.51
C TRP A 76 -11.90 6.78 -4.35
N PRO A 77 -12.74 6.73 -3.31
CA PRO A 77 -13.71 5.64 -3.11
C PRO A 77 -14.59 5.37 -4.35
N THR A 78 -14.98 6.42 -5.08
CA THR A 78 -15.74 6.34 -6.35
C THR A 78 -15.06 5.48 -7.40
N GLU A 79 -13.74 5.52 -7.50
CA GLU A 79 -12.98 4.75 -8.48
C GLU A 79 -12.94 3.25 -8.12
N TYR A 80 -12.95 2.92 -6.82
CA TYR A 80 -13.16 1.54 -6.37
C TYR A 80 -14.56 1.02 -6.74
N TYR A 81 -15.60 1.85 -6.64
CA TYR A 81 -16.95 1.45 -7.07
C TYR A 81 -17.01 1.17 -8.57
N VAL A 82 -16.39 2.01 -9.40
CA VAL A 82 -16.29 1.79 -10.86
C VAL A 82 -15.56 0.48 -11.16
N PHE A 83 -14.44 0.20 -10.48
CA PHE A 83 -13.70 -1.06 -10.63
C PHE A 83 -14.53 -2.30 -10.27
N CYS A 84 -15.33 -2.23 -9.21
CA CYS A 84 -16.20 -3.33 -8.79
C CYS A 84 -17.37 -3.56 -9.76
N LEU A 85 -17.92 -2.48 -10.32
CA LEU A 85 -18.97 -2.51 -11.34
C LEU A 85 -18.49 -3.14 -12.65
N ASP A 86 -17.31 -2.74 -13.12
CA ASP A 86 -16.68 -3.31 -14.31
C ASP A 86 -16.44 -4.83 -14.18
N ARG A 87 -16.11 -5.31 -12.98
CA ARG A 87 -15.95 -6.75 -12.68
C ARG A 87 -17.25 -7.55 -12.53
N GLY A 88 -18.41 -6.95 -12.80
CA GLY A 88 -19.69 -7.67 -12.81
C GLY A 88 -20.27 -7.94 -11.41
N SER A 89 -20.02 -7.06 -10.44
CA SER A 89 -20.65 -7.16 -9.13
C SER A 89 -22.13 -6.79 -9.22
N ASN A 90 -23.01 -7.80 -9.26
CA ASN A 90 -24.47 -7.66 -9.48
C ASN A 90 -25.26 -6.91 -8.37
N ASN A 91 -24.60 -6.22 -7.43
CA ASN A 91 -25.25 -5.59 -6.27
C ASN A 91 -24.85 -4.12 -6.04
N ALA A 92 -24.48 -3.40 -7.08
CA ALA A 92 -24.35 -1.96 -7.00
C ALA A 92 -25.67 -1.32 -7.46
N SER A 93 -26.63 -1.18 -6.54
CA SER A 93 -27.73 -0.27 -6.76
C SER A 93 -27.14 1.13 -7.01
N PRO A 94 -27.40 1.77 -8.15
CA PRO A 94 -26.95 3.13 -8.37
C PRO A 94 -27.68 4.01 -7.36
N ALA A 95 -26.96 4.57 -6.40
CA ALA A 95 -27.49 5.64 -5.58
C ALA A 95 -27.73 6.84 -6.50
N THR A 96 -28.98 6.96 -6.94
CA THR A 96 -29.59 8.08 -7.65
C THR A 96 -29.07 9.41 -7.07
N ARG A 97 -28.35 10.19 -7.87
CA ARG A 97 -28.23 11.63 -7.65
C ARG A 97 -29.39 12.31 -8.37
N ALA A 98 -30.31 12.88 -7.60
CA ALA A 98 -31.16 13.99 -8.02
C ALA A 98 -30.35 15.29 -7.97
#